data_AF-A0A810LAX5-F1
#
_entry.id   AF-A0A810LAX5-F1
#
_cell.length_a   1.000
_cell.length_b   1.000
_cell.length_c   1.000
_cell.angle_alpha   90.00
_cell.angle_beta   90.00
_cell.angle_gamma   90.00
#
_symmetry.space_group_name_H-M   'P 1'
#
loop_
_entity.id
_entity.type
_entity.pdbx_description
1 polymer ?
#
loop_
_entity_poly.entity_id
_entity_poly.type
_entity_poly.pdbx_seq_one_letter_code
_entity_poly.pdbx_strand_id
1 'polypeptide(L)'
;MARNLVVSSQQPGAYPTIRDALEIAEPGDTVSIAPGEYQESLVVSGLRVSLVASGDPGSVTVDSTAVGLSVLAARNSEVTIRGLSMRSGDRPTVDAYGGRLKLEKCTLQAGYAPAVSVTNRTHLEAADTKVTGGQYGFVVEDAGGLLDKCEITNVADDGIIVRLGADPTIRNSTITGCGFRGVYVYQSGRPTIERCDISQTADAGISVAHGSSPTIDGCWIHDTQGVGIMFGRGCGGKVEECRVENTASPGIHVDEGANPSIREPLSTAHRPKVGVAALEGATQQDPAQIERLLSELDAMVGLASVKAEVRALIDEIQVNEWRRNAGLAVGAVSHHLIFTGAPGTGKTTVARIYGQLLKALGVLPAGKFKEVARRDMVGQYIGHTAEKTSSVIEEAMGGVLFIDEAYTLSRAAGGGSGDFGQEAIDTLVKMMEDHRDEIAVIVAGYTQEMTDFLDANSGLASRFAKTLEFENYTPKELLLIVSRIAKNDDYLLGDGMDDALYEWFSQIQMGQNFGNAREARKLLEGMRKAQSGRLRKLGRMPSRDDLRTLELEDLLGATQ
;
A
#
# COMPACT_ATOMS: atom_id res chain seq x y z
N MET A 1 -0.54 25.06 -44.13
CA MET A 1 -1.87 25.39 -43.58
C MET A 1 -2.23 24.26 -42.65
N ALA A 2 -2.75 24.52 -41.44
CA ALA A 2 -3.20 23.45 -40.54
C ALA A 2 -4.31 22.64 -41.21
N ARG A 3 -4.12 21.34 -41.35
CA ARG A 3 -5.07 20.40 -41.93
C ARG A 3 -5.95 19.82 -40.84
N ASN A 4 -7.15 19.40 -41.23
CA ASN A 4 -8.04 18.63 -40.37
C ASN A 4 -8.05 17.18 -40.86
N LEU A 5 -7.40 16.28 -40.12
CA LEU A 5 -7.32 14.86 -40.41
C LEU A 5 -8.47 14.15 -39.69
N VAL A 6 -9.42 13.59 -40.44
CA VAL A 6 -10.60 12.95 -39.87
C VAL A 6 -10.30 11.46 -39.63
N VAL A 7 -10.48 11.01 -38.39
CA VAL A 7 -10.32 9.61 -37.99
C VAL A 7 -11.71 9.00 -37.74
N SER A 8 -11.98 7.86 -38.37
CA SER A 8 -13.21 7.09 -38.16
C SER A 8 -13.04 5.67 -38.70
N SER A 9 -13.46 4.67 -37.93
CA SER A 9 -13.46 3.27 -38.36
C SER A 9 -14.60 2.93 -39.33
N GLN A 10 -15.60 3.82 -39.48
CA GLN A 10 -16.82 3.55 -40.24
C GLN A 10 -17.00 4.47 -41.46
N GLN A 11 -16.26 5.58 -41.54
CA GLN A 11 -16.44 6.58 -42.60
C GLN A 11 -15.45 6.35 -43.75
N PRO A 12 -15.93 6.11 -44.98
CA PRO A 12 -15.07 6.04 -46.16
C PRO A 12 -14.31 7.36 -46.38
N GLY A 13 -13.00 7.27 -46.60
CA GLY A 13 -12.11 8.42 -46.81
C GLY A 13 -11.56 9.07 -45.53
N ALA A 14 -11.95 8.59 -44.35
CA ALA A 14 -11.29 8.92 -43.09
C ALA A 14 -10.10 7.98 -42.82
N TYR A 15 -9.18 8.40 -41.97
CA TYR A 15 -8.12 7.53 -41.45
C TYR A 15 -8.76 6.47 -40.53
N PRO A 16 -8.40 5.17 -40.68
CA PRO A 16 -9.05 4.11 -39.92
C PRO A 16 -8.58 4.08 -38.45
N THR A 17 -7.37 4.57 -38.16
CA THR A 17 -6.81 4.68 -36.80
C THR A 17 -6.28 6.08 -36.50
N ILE A 18 -6.16 6.42 -35.22
CA ILE A 18 -5.57 7.70 -34.80
C ILE A 18 -4.07 7.71 -35.15
N ARG A 19 -3.40 6.56 -35.02
CA ARG A 19 -1.99 6.39 -35.40
C ARG A 19 -1.75 6.72 -36.88
N ASP A 20 -2.57 6.24 -37.80
CA ASP A 20 -2.41 6.52 -39.24
C ASP A 20 -2.50 8.03 -39.54
N ALA A 21 -3.39 8.73 -38.85
CA ALA A 21 -3.49 10.19 -38.96
C ALA A 21 -2.27 10.90 -38.35
N LEU A 22 -1.73 10.40 -37.24
CA LEU A 22 -0.54 10.96 -36.61
C LEU A 22 0.74 10.74 -37.44
N GLU A 23 0.87 9.62 -38.16
CA GLU A 23 2.04 9.32 -38.99
C GLU A 23 2.24 10.34 -40.13
N ILE A 24 1.17 10.92 -40.64
CA ILE A 24 1.20 11.91 -41.73
C ILE A 24 0.97 13.35 -41.25
N ALA A 25 0.71 13.54 -39.95
CA ALA A 25 0.41 14.84 -39.37
C ALA A 25 1.61 15.79 -39.48
N GLU A 26 1.32 17.04 -39.85
CA GLU A 26 2.31 18.12 -39.89
C GLU A 26 2.12 19.05 -38.68
N PRO A 27 3.16 19.82 -38.28
CA PRO A 27 3.04 20.74 -37.17
C PRO A 27 1.88 21.74 -37.34
N GLY A 28 0.96 21.73 -36.38
CA GLY A 28 -0.24 22.56 -36.33
C GLY A 28 -1.52 21.84 -36.80
N ASP A 29 -1.44 20.62 -37.30
CA ASP A 29 -2.60 19.86 -37.73
C ASP A 29 -3.54 19.50 -36.56
N THR A 30 -4.80 19.31 -36.89
CA THR A 30 -5.82 18.80 -35.98
C THR A 30 -6.29 17.43 -36.46
N VAL A 31 -6.22 16.44 -35.58
CA VAL A 31 -6.79 15.11 -35.76
C VAL A 31 -8.18 15.11 -35.11
N SER A 32 -9.21 15.13 -35.93
CA SER A 32 -10.62 15.11 -35.50
C SER A 32 -11.12 13.67 -35.47
N ILE A 33 -11.40 13.16 -34.27
CA ILE A 33 -11.70 11.75 -34.01
C ILE A 33 -13.21 11.57 -33.84
N ALA A 34 -13.81 10.75 -34.71
CA ALA A 34 -15.23 10.43 -34.66
C ALA A 34 -15.57 9.52 -33.47
N PRO A 35 -16.82 9.57 -32.95
CA PRO A 35 -17.29 8.68 -31.89
C PRO A 35 -16.95 7.21 -32.14
N GLY A 36 -16.47 6.54 -31.09
CA GLY A 36 -16.02 5.14 -31.18
C GLY A 36 -15.01 4.78 -30.11
N GLU A 37 -14.66 3.50 -30.11
CA GLU A 37 -13.62 2.92 -29.25
C GLU A 37 -12.40 2.57 -30.10
N TYR A 38 -11.24 3.09 -29.69
CA TYR A 38 -9.97 2.99 -30.40
C TYR A 38 -8.97 2.27 -29.51
N GLN A 39 -8.65 1.03 -29.85
CA GLN A 39 -7.71 0.19 -29.09
C GLN A 39 -6.28 0.47 -29.58
N GLU A 40 -5.68 1.57 -29.10
CA GLU A 40 -4.46 2.15 -29.65
C GLU A 40 -3.52 2.70 -28.57
N SER A 41 -2.24 2.80 -28.92
CA SER A 41 -1.24 3.57 -28.17
C SER A 41 -0.60 4.57 -29.13
N LEU A 42 -0.57 5.84 -28.72
CA LEU A 42 -0.18 6.99 -29.52
C LEU A 42 1.19 7.48 -29.08
N VAL A 43 2.11 7.67 -30.03
CA VAL A 43 3.43 8.24 -29.77
C VAL A 43 3.56 9.50 -30.61
N VAL A 44 3.83 10.63 -29.96
CA VAL A 44 4.02 11.93 -30.62
C VAL A 44 5.40 12.45 -30.25
N SER A 45 6.26 12.64 -31.25
CA SER A 45 7.66 13.06 -31.04
C SER A 45 8.00 14.28 -31.89
N GLY A 46 8.45 15.37 -31.27
CA GLY A 46 8.84 16.60 -31.96
C GLY A 46 7.74 17.31 -32.75
N LEU A 47 6.46 17.06 -32.43
CA LEU A 47 5.32 17.52 -33.23
C LEU A 47 4.41 18.45 -32.43
N ARG A 48 3.83 19.45 -33.11
CA ARG A 48 2.69 20.23 -32.60
C ARG A 48 1.41 19.68 -33.23
N VAL A 49 0.49 19.15 -32.43
CA VAL A 49 -0.75 18.54 -32.95
C VAL A 49 -1.90 18.66 -31.96
N SER A 50 -3.12 18.76 -32.47
CA SER A 50 -4.34 18.72 -31.65
C SER A 50 -5.12 17.43 -31.92
N LEU A 51 -5.48 16.69 -30.87
CA LEU A 51 -6.35 15.52 -30.91
C LEU A 51 -7.71 15.92 -30.32
N VAL A 52 -8.76 15.89 -31.14
CA VAL A 52 -10.06 16.46 -30.77
C VAL A 52 -11.18 15.45 -31.03
N ALA A 53 -11.94 15.12 -29.99
CA ALA A 53 -13.21 14.40 -30.16
C ALA A 53 -14.21 15.27 -30.94
N SER A 54 -14.84 14.71 -31.97
CA SER A 54 -15.83 15.44 -32.78
C SER A 54 -17.28 15.28 -32.29
N GLY A 55 -17.53 14.36 -31.36
CA GLY A 55 -18.86 14.12 -30.77
C GLY A 55 -19.04 14.69 -29.36
N ASP A 56 -20.09 14.22 -28.68
CA ASP A 56 -20.39 14.59 -27.30
C ASP A 56 -19.28 14.15 -26.32
N PRO A 57 -19.15 14.78 -25.13
CA PRO A 57 -18.19 14.35 -24.11
C PRO A 57 -18.30 12.85 -23.81
N GLY A 58 -17.16 12.14 -23.87
CA GLY A 58 -17.10 10.70 -23.64
C GLY A 58 -17.48 9.82 -24.83
N SER A 59 -17.85 10.40 -25.97
CA SER A 59 -18.18 9.65 -27.19
C SER A 59 -16.99 8.97 -27.87
N VAL A 60 -15.76 9.41 -27.56
CA VAL A 60 -14.51 8.84 -28.07
C VAL A 60 -13.71 8.27 -26.91
N THR A 61 -13.48 6.96 -26.94
CA THR A 61 -12.62 6.26 -25.97
C THR A 61 -11.38 5.74 -26.66
N VAL A 62 -10.20 6.10 -26.15
CA VAL A 62 -8.91 5.52 -26.57
C VAL A 62 -8.40 4.64 -25.44
N ASP A 63 -8.22 3.36 -25.73
CA ASP A 63 -7.89 2.34 -24.74
C ASP A 63 -6.60 1.63 -25.13
N SER A 64 -5.65 1.59 -24.19
CA SER A 64 -4.36 0.93 -24.35
C SER A 64 -4.17 -0.24 -23.36
N THR A 65 -5.21 -0.63 -22.63
CA THR A 65 -5.16 -1.69 -21.60
C THR A 65 -4.69 -3.02 -22.19
N ALA A 66 -5.24 -3.43 -23.34
CA ALA A 66 -4.83 -4.67 -24.03
C ALA A 66 -3.39 -4.61 -24.56
N VAL A 67 -2.88 -3.40 -24.83
CA VAL A 67 -1.54 -3.17 -25.38
C VAL A 67 -0.48 -3.09 -24.28
N GLY A 68 -0.86 -2.76 -23.04
CA GLY A 68 0.07 -2.62 -21.91
C GLY A 68 1.01 -1.41 -22.04
N LEU A 69 0.63 -0.40 -22.82
CA LEU A 69 1.38 0.85 -23.03
C LEU A 69 0.54 2.06 -22.58
N SER A 70 1.15 3.24 -22.56
CA SER A 70 0.43 4.51 -22.38
C SER A 70 -0.51 4.78 -23.55
N VAL A 71 -1.65 5.43 -23.30
CA VAL A 71 -2.54 5.88 -24.37
C VAL A 71 -1.83 6.95 -25.21
N LEU A 72 -1.17 7.90 -24.55
CA LEU A 72 -0.32 8.89 -25.21
C LEU A 72 1.07 8.95 -24.56
N ALA A 73 2.11 8.79 -25.37
CA ALA A 73 3.49 9.14 -25.04
C ALA A 73 3.94 10.34 -25.89
N ALA A 74 3.99 11.53 -25.29
CA ALA A 74 4.44 12.76 -25.93
C ALA A 74 5.89 13.07 -25.56
N ARG A 75 6.78 13.17 -26.56
CA ARG A 75 8.21 13.44 -26.38
C ARG A 75 8.59 14.73 -27.10
N ASN A 76 9.05 15.74 -26.37
CA ASN A 76 9.46 17.05 -26.88
C ASN A 76 8.43 17.64 -27.87
N SER A 77 7.15 17.56 -27.51
CA SER A 77 6.01 17.85 -28.40
C SER A 77 5.06 18.86 -27.79
N GLU A 78 4.26 19.51 -28.64
CA GLU A 78 3.13 20.35 -28.21
C GLU A 78 1.82 19.66 -28.57
N VAL A 79 1.24 18.95 -27.60
CA VAL A 79 0.02 18.15 -27.84
C VAL A 79 -1.15 18.78 -27.10
N THR A 80 -2.22 19.08 -27.83
CA THR A 80 -3.51 19.45 -27.25
C THR A 80 -4.49 18.30 -27.40
N ILE A 81 -5.14 17.90 -26.32
CA ILE A 81 -6.16 16.86 -26.31
C ILE A 81 -7.46 17.47 -25.80
N ARG A 82 -8.55 17.29 -26.55
CA ARG A 82 -9.85 17.82 -26.17
C ARG A 82 -10.95 16.77 -26.30
N GLY A 83 -11.66 16.53 -25.20
CA GLY A 83 -12.90 15.74 -25.18
C GLY A 83 -12.72 14.22 -25.26
N LEU A 84 -11.49 13.70 -25.13
CA LEU A 84 -11.23 12.26 -25.19
C LEU A 84 -11.40 11.60 -23.81
N SER A 85 -11.99 10.41 -23.81
CA SER A 85 -11.89 9.44 -22.73
C SER A 85 -10.69 8.54 -22.99
N MET A 86 -9.78 8.38 -22.03
CA MET A 86 -8.56 7.61 -22.21
C MET A 86 -8.38 6.59 -21.08
N ARG A 87 -8.09 5.34 -21.43
CA ARG A 87 -7.94 4.22 -20.50
C ARG A 87 -6.62 3.50 -20.68
N SER A 88 -5.88 3.31 -19.60
CA SER A 88 -4.63 2.52 -19.59
C SER A 88 -4.62 1.53 -18.43
N GLY A 89 -3.82 0.47 -18.55
CA GLY A 89 -3.56 -0.49 -17.47
C GLY A 89 -2.44 0.00 -16.54
N ASP A 90 -1.33 -0.74 -16.50
CA ASP A 90 -0.20 -0.49 -15.59
C ASP A 90 0.84 0.51 -16.14
N ARG A 91 0.40 1.39 -17.05
CA ARG A 91 1.20 2.46 -17.62
C ARG A 91 0.44 3.78 -17.52
N PRO A 92 1.14 4.92 -17.48
CA PRO A 92 0.46 6.20 -17.39
C PRO A 92 -0.52 6.39 -18.54
N THR A 93 -1.70 6.93 -18.30
CA THR A 93 -2.66 7.19 -19.40
C THR A 93 -2.07 8.21 -20.37
N VAL A 94 -1.52 9.29 -19.83
CA VAL A 94 -0.75 10.28 -20.59
C VAL A 94 0.63 10.45 -19.97
N ASP A 95 1.68 10.18 -20.74
CA ASP A 95 3.08 10.39 -20.37
C ASP A 95 3.67 11.47 -21.28
N ALA A 96 4.03 12.63 -20.71
CA ALA A 96 4.64 13.74 -21.43
C ALA A 96 6.03 14.06 -20.87
N TYR A 97 7.00 14.14 -21.78
CA TYR A 97 8.41 14.41 -21.50
C TYR A 97 8.90 15.49 -22.44
N GLY A 98 9.15 16.68 -21.91
CA GLY A 98 9.48 17.89 -22.66
C GLY A 98 8.33 18.43 -23.54
N GLY A 99 8.27 19.76 -23.67
CA GLY A 99 7.31 20.44 -24.53
C GLY A 99 6.07 20.96 -23.77
N ARG A 100 4.89 20.92 -24.41
CA ARG A 100 3.62 21.39 -23.83
C ARG A 100 2.54 20.33 -23.98
N LEU A 101 1.87 20.01 -22.88
CA LEU A 101 0.71 19.13 -22.87
C LEU A 101 -0.51 19.95 -22.45
N LYS A 102 -1.55 19.97 -23.27
CA LYS A 102 -2.82 20.59 -22.95
C LYS A 102 -3.94 19.56 -22.94
N LEU A 103 -4.67 19.45 -21.83
CA LEU A 103 -5.81 18.55 -21.63
C LEU A 103 -7.05 19.40 -21.37
N GLU A 104 -8.08 19.28 -22.20
CA GLU A 104 -9.34 20.00 -22.04
C GLU A 104 -10.52 19.05 -22.08
N LYS A 105 -11.35 19.03 -21.03
CA LYS A 105 -12.57 18.21 -20.99
C LYS A 105 -12.30 16.72 -21.21
N CYS A 106 -11.18 16.22 -20.70
CA CYS A 106 -10.77 14.83 -20.84
C CYS A 106 -11.20 14.00 -19.63
N THR A 107 -11.45 12.71 -19.84
CA THR A 107 -11.65 11.74 -18.75
C THR A 107 -10.56 10.70 -18.82
N LEU A 108 -9.81 10.51 -17.74
CA LEU A 108 -8.66 9.62 -17.69
C LEU A 108 -8.89 8.53 -16.64
N GLN A 109 -8.49 7.31 -16.98
CA GLN A 109 -8.51 6.18 -16.08
C GLN A 109 -7.25 5.34 -16.29
N ALA A 110 -6.52 5.12 -15.20
CA ALA A 110 -5.36 4.24 -15.16
C ALA A 110 -5.65 3.01 -14.28
N GLY A 111 -4.90 1.92 -14.49
CA GLY A 111 -4.84 0.76 -13.61
C GLY A 111 -3.85 1.00 -12.48
N TYR A 112 -2.68 0.36 -12.53
CA TYR A 112 -1.63 0.49 -11.50
C TYR A 112 -0.52 1.48 -11.88
N ALA A 113 -0.91 2.71 -12.25
CA ALA A 113 -0.01 3.77 -12.73
C ALA A 113 -0.63 5.17 -12.53
N PRO A 114 0.13 6.26 -12.69
CA PRO A 114 -0.43 7.62 -12.67
C PRO A 114 -1.31 7.89 -13.89
N ALA A 115 -2.43 8.60 -13.76
CA ALA A 115 -3.22 8.96 -14.95
C ALA A 115 -2.46 9.94 -15.87
N VAL A 116 -1.79 10.93 -15.29
CA VAL A 116 -0.92 11.85 -16.03
C VAL A 116 0.45 11.92 -15.38
N SER A 117 1.49 11.71 -16.18
CA SER A 117 2.90 11.90 -15.79
C SER A 117 3.51 12.98 -16.68
N VAL A 118 4.04 14.05 -16.08
CA VAL A 118 4.72 15.15 -16.78
C VAL A 118 6.10 15.37 -16.19
N THR A 119 7.12 15.31 -17.06
CA THR A 119 8.54 15.33 -16.69
C THR A 119 9.37 16.22 -17.62
N ASN A 120 10.63 16.52 -17.25
CA ASN A 120 11.62 17.19 -18.09
C ASN A 120 11.15 18.56 -18.63
N ARG A 121 10.79 19.47 -17.71
CA ARG A 121 10.37 20.85 -17.99
C ARG A 121 9.18 20.95 -18.95
N THR A 122 8.29 19.97 -18.89
CA THR A 122 7.02 20.02 -19.62
C THR A 122 6.13 21.11 -19.01
N HIS A 123 5.45 21.89 -19.87
CA HIS A 123 4.39 22.80 -19.45
C HIS A 123 3.03 22.11 -19.57
N LEU A 124 2.37 21.88 -18.44
CA LEU A 124 1.05 21.23 -18.36
C LEU A 124 -0.07 22.26 -18.28
N GLU A 125 -1.07 22.17 -19.14
CA GLU A 125 -2.33 22.92 -19.05
C GLU A 125 -3.50 21.93 -19.00
N ALA A 126 -4.00 21.60 -17.81
CA ALA A 126 -5.17 20.74 -17.66
C ALA A 126 -6.38 21.57 -17.20
N ALA A 127 -7.45 21.55 -17.99
CA ALA A 127 -8.69 22.25 -17.70
C ALA A 127 -9.90 21.31 -17.82
N ASP A 128 -10.81 21.36 -16.85
CA ASP A 128 -12.03 20.54 -16.83
C ASP A 128 -11.74 19.04 -17.04
N THR A 129 -10.62 18.55 -16.50
CA THR A 129 -10.16 17.17 -16.68
C THR A 129 -10.52 16.30 -15.47
N LYS A 130 -11.11 15.14 -15.73
CA LYS A 130 -11.48 14.17 -14.71
C LYS A 130 -10.51 13.00 -14.72
N VAL A 131 -10.09 12.59 -13.54
CA VAL A 131 -9.28 11.39 -13.30
C VAL A 131 -10.03 10.50 -12.32
N THR A 132 -10.20 9.23 -12.68
CA THR A 132 -10.84 8.24 -11.82
C THR A 132 -10.04 6.95 -11.78
N GLY A 133 -9.77 6.43 -10.59
CA GLY A 133 -8.91 5.26 -10.43
C GLY A 133 -7.44 5.59 -10.63
N GLY A 134 -6.61 4.57 -10.84
CA GLY A 134 -5.17 4.73 -10.95
C GLY A 134 -4.44 4.55 -9.63
N GLN A 135 -3.12 4.40 -9.69
CA GLN A 135 -2.28 4.49 -8.51
C GLN A 135 -2.16 5.94 -8.03
N TYR A 136 -1.95 6.87 -8.97
CA TYR A 136 -1.87 8.31 -8.72
C TYR A 136 -2.72 9.07 -9.73
N GLY A 137 -3.19 10.27 -9.37
CA GLY A 137 -3.89 11.15 -10.31
C GLY A 137 -2.93 11.84 -11.28
N PHE A 138 -2.25 12.88 -10.79
CA PHE A 138 -1.23 13.61 -11.53
C PHE A 138 0.13 13.48 -10.86
N VAL A 139 1.18 13.26 -11.64
CA VAL A 139 2.57 13.28 -11.20
C VAL A 139 3.33 14.33 -11.99
N VAL A 140 3.79 15.38 -11.29
CA VAL A 140 4.51 16.52 -11.85
C VAL A 140 5.92 16.55 -11.32
N GLU A 141 6.90 16.34 -12.21
CA GLU A 141 8.32 16.24 -11.85
C GLU A 141 9.16 17.17 -12.70
N ASP A 142 9.93 18.08 -12.07
CA ASP A 142 10.72 19.09 -12.80
C ASP A 142 9.90 19.80 -13.90
N ALA A 143 8.65 20.15 -13.58
CA ALA A 143 7.67 20.65 -14.53
C ALA A 143 6.73 21.66 -13.85
N GLY A 144 6.04 22.46 -14.66
CA GLY A 144 5.13 23.49 -14.19
C GLY A 144 3.88 23.60 -15.05
N GLY A 145 3.04 24.59 -14.77
CA GLY A 145 1.81 24.82 -15.54
C GLY A 145 0.58 25.03 -14.67
N LEU A 146 -0.60 24.74 -15.21
CA LEU A 146 -1.89 25.00 -14.59
C LEU A 146 -2.78 23.75 -14.64
N LEU A 147 -3.32 23.36 -13.48
CA LEU A 147 -4.44 22.45 -13.33
C LEU A 147 -5.63 23.27 -12.81
N ASP A 148 -6.68 23.42 -13.62
CA ASP A 148 -7.85 24.26 -13.33
C ASP A 148 -9.13 23.45 -13.49
N LYS A 149 -9.98 23.43 -12.45
CA LYS A 149 -11.24 22.66 -12.46
C LYS A 149 -11.03 21.18 -12.77
N CYS A 150 -9.96 20.60 -12.23
CA CYS A 150 -9.70 19.18 -12.32
C CYS A 150 -10.42 18.43 -11.19
N GLU A 151 -10.88 17.22 -11.49
CA GLU A 151 -11.52 16.33 -10.51
C GLU A 151 -10.72 15.03 -10.45
N ILE A 152 -10.08 14.76 -9.31
CA ILE A 152 -9.32 13.52 -9.07
C ILE A 152 -10.07 12.71 -8.03
N THR A 153 -10.47 11.49 -8.40
CA THR A 153 -11.37 10.64 -7.60
C THR A 153 -10.88 9.20 -7.51
N ASN A 154 -11.02 8.58 -6.33
CA ASN A 154 -10.84 7.13 -6.12
C ASN A 154 -9.47 6.60 -6.57
N VAL A 155 -8.38 7.32 -6.27
CA VAL A 155 -7.01 6.88 -6.55
C VAL A 155 -6.50 6.00 -5.41
N ALA A 156 -5.67 5.00 -5.72
CA ALA A 156 -5.20 4.04 -4.71
C ALA A 156 -4.19 4.64 -3.72
N ASP A 157 -3.33 5.55 -4.16
CA ASP A 157 -2.35 6.24 -3.32
C ASP A 157 -2.62 7.77 -3.31
N ASP A 158 -1.70 8.58 -3.85
CA ASP A 158 -1.76 10.03 -3.80
C ASP A 158 -2.54 10.66 -4.98
N GLY A 159 -3.35 11.68 -4.70
CA GLY A 159 -4.10 12.43 -5.71
C GLY A 159 -3.21 13.17 -6.69
N ILE A 160 -2.42 14.12 -6.19
CA ILE A 160 -1.44 14.88 -6.98
C ILE A 160 -0.08 14.81 -6.31
N ILE A 161 0.94 14.45 -7.07
CA ILE A 161 2.34 14.47 -6.65
C ILE A 161 3.06 15.61 -7.36
N VAL A 162 3.78 16.43 -6.59
CA VAL A 162 4.64 17.50 -7.10
C VAL A 162 6.05 17.27 -6.55
N ARG A 163 7.02 17.00 -7.43
CA ARG A 163 8.40 16.66 -7.02
C ARG A 163 9.50 17.23 -7.89
N LEU A 164 10.75 17.07 -7.45
CA LEU A 164 11.97 17.45 -8.17
C LEU A 164 11.94 18.93 -8.62
N GLY A 165 11.58 19.84 -7.72
CA GLY A 165 11.55 21.28 -8.02
C GLY A 165 10.35 21.77 -8.82
N ALA A 166 9.37 20.90 -9.13
CA ALA A 166 8.17 21.27 -9.87
C ALA A 166 7.34 22.37 -9.18
N ASP A 167 6.74 23.26 -9.98
CA ASP A 167 6.03 24.47 -9.54
C ASP A 167 4.67 24.70 -10.23
N PRO A 168 3.79 23.69 -10.35
CA PRO A 168 2.47 23.87 -10.96
C PRO A 168 1.55 24.74 -10.10
N THR A 169 0.63 25.45 -10.75
CA THR A 169 -0.55 26.05 -10.11
C THR A 169 -1.72 25.08 -10.21
N ILE A 170 -2.30 24.72 -9.08
CA ILE A 170 -3.48 23.85 -8.96
C ILE A 170 -4.59 24.71 -8.38
N ARG A 171 -5.70 24.88 -9.10
CA ARG A 171 -6.78 25.75 -8.61
C ARG A 171 -8.17 25.26 -8.96
N ASN A 172 -9.16 25.70 -8.17
CA ASN A 172 -10.58 25.38 -8.36
C ASN A 172 -10.85 23.88 -8.56
N SER A 173 -10.02 23.01 -7.99
CA SER A 173 -9.99 21.57 -8.28
C SER A 173 -10.45 20.77 -7.07
N THR A 174 -11.05 19.61 -7.33
CA THR A 174 -11.54 18.70 -6.30
C THR A 174 -10.70 17.44 -6.31
N ILE A 175 -10.18 17.05 -5.14
CA ILE A 175 -9.33 15.88 -4.94
C ILE A 175 -9.96 15.07 -3.82
N THR A 176 -10.56 13.92 -4.14
CA THR A 176 -11.31 13.14 -3.16
C THR A 176 -11.16 11.64 -3.29
N GLY A 177 -11.26 10.92 -2.17
CA GLY A 177 -11.18 9.46 -2.15
C GLY A 177 -9.78 8.97 -2.50
N CYS A 178 -8.75 9.59 -1.93
CA CYS A 178 -7.36 9.16 -2.12
C CYS A 178 -6.99 8.14 -1.04
N GLY A 179 -6.47 6.97 -1.46
CA GLY A 179 -6.04 5.92 -0.54
C GLY A 179 -4.74 6.24 0.23
N PHE A 180 -4.10 7.38 -0.06
CA PHE A 180 -3.09 7.99 0.80
C PHE A 180 -3.32 9.50 0.97
N ARG A 181 -2.53 10.39 0.32
CA ARG A 181 -2.65 11.85 0.51
C ARG A 181 -3.38 12.51 -0.65
N GLY A 182 -4.00 13.67 -0.39
CA GLY A 182 -4.62 14.46 -1.45
C GLY A 182 -3.57 15.07 -2.39
N VAL A 183 -2.69 15.89 -1.82
CA VAL A 183 -1.55 16.48 -2.53
C VAL A 183 -0.25 16.19 -1.76
N TYR A 184 0.72 15.59 -2.45
CA TYR A 184 2.05 15.35 -1.90
C TYR A 184 3.10 16.21 -2.60
N VAL A 185 3.70 17.13 -1.84
CA VAL A 185 4.77 18.01 -2.29
C VAL A 185 6.08 17.54 -1.66
N TYR A 186 7.01 17.03 -2.46
CA TYR A 186 8.30 16.55 -1.95
C TYR A 186 9.46 16.86 -2.88
N GLN A 187 10.69 16.62 -2.45
CA GLN A 187 11.91 16.91 -3.21
C GLN A 187 11.94 18.33 -3.79
N SER A 188 11.87 19.34 -2.92
CA SER A 188 11.93 20.77 -3.27
C SER A 188 10.79 21.31 -4.16
N GLY A 189 9.61 20.66 -4.16
CA GLY A 189 8.43 21.15 -4.89
C GLY A 189 7.93 22.50 -4.37
N ARG A 190 7.39 23.32 -5.29
CA ARG A 190 6.91 24.69 -5.02
C ARG A 190 5.56 25.00 -5.68
N PRO A 191 4.54 24.13 -5.56
CA PRO A 191 3.27 24.39 -6.20
C PRO A 191 2.52 25.57 -5.53
N THR A 192 1.63 26.17 -6.31
CA THR A 192 0.61 27.10 -5.80
C THR A 192 -0.73 26.38 -5.82
N ILE A 193 -1.39 26.23 -4.67
CA ILE A 193 -2.63 25.48 -4.51
C ILE A 193 -3.71 26.46 -4.04
N GLU A 194 -4.69 26.77 -4.89
CA GLU A 194 -5.67 27.85 -4.67
C GLU A 194 -7.10 27.36 -4.79
N ARG A 195 -7.94 27.61 -3.78
CA ARG A 195 -9.38 27.33 -3.85
C ARG A 195 -9.68 25.89 -4.26
N CYS A 196 -8.89 24.95 -3.74
CA CYS A 196 -9.10 23.53 -3.95
C CYS A 196 -9.91 22.92 -2.80
N ASP A 197 -10.70 21.91 -3.13
CA ASP A 197 -11.43 21.08 -2.20
C ASP A 197 -10.73 19.71 -2.12
N ILE A 198 -10.19 19.38 -0.95
CA ILE A 198 -9.42 18.16 -0.71
C ILE A 198 -10.08 17.39 0.41
N SER A 199 -10.62 16.22 0.10
CA SER A 199 -11.40 15.45 1.06
C SER A 199 -11.22 13.94 0.99
N GLN A 200 -11.66 13.22 2.03
CA GLN A 200 -11.70 11.76 2.05
C GLN A 200 -10.33 11.13 1.71
N THR A 201 -9.27 11.66 2.30
CA THR A 201 -7.90 11.12 2.17
C THR A 201 -7.60 10.17 3.31
N ALA A 202 -6.92 9.05 3.03
CA ALA A 202 -6.57 8.06 4.06
C ALA A 202 -5.36 8.47 4.93
N ASP A 203 -4.65 9.54 4.56
CA ASP A 203 -3.62 10.21 5.34
C ASP A 203 -3.86 11.74 5.30
N ALA A 204 -2.83 12.57 5.13
CA ALA A 204 -2.96 14.01 5.12
C ALA A 204 -3.65 14.53 3.86
N GLY A 205 -4.40 15.62 3.99
CA GLY A 205 -4.95 16.33 2.83
C GLY A 205 -3.85 16.87 1.93
N ILE A 206 -2.94 17.66 2.51
CA ILE A 206 -1.73 18.16 1.86
C ILE A 206 -0.52 17.80 2.72
N SER A 207 0.46 17.12 2.14
CA SER A 207 1.73 16.80 2.81
C SER A 207 2.90 17.46 2.10
N VAL A 208 3.77 18.12 2.86
CA VAL A 208 4.92 18.87 2.39
C VAL A 208 6.17 18.29 3.03
N ALA A 209 7.11 17.78 2.22
CA ALA A 209 8.31 17.10 2.70
C ALA A 209 9.58 17.53 1.92
N HIS A 210 10.75 17.16 2.45
CA HIS A 210 12.04 17.25 1.75
C HIS A 210 12.37 18.64 1.17
N GLY A 211 12.34 19.67 2.02
CA GLY A 211 12.73 21.04 1.65
C GLY A 211 11.77 21.75 0.69
N SER A 212 10.52 21.28 0.62
CA SER A 212 9.49 21.85 -0.25
C SER A 212 8.91 23.15 0.34
N SER A 213 8.37 24.00 -0.53
CA SER A 213 7.82 25.31 -0.14
C SER A 213 6.60 25.72 -0.97
N PRO A 214 5.42 25.10 -0.74
CA PRO A 214 4.20 25.45 -1.46
C PRO A 214 3.58 26.76 -0.96
N THR A 215 2.71 27.33 -1.80
CA THR A 215 1.73 28.35 -1.40
C THR A 215 0.35 27.71 -1.41
N ILE A 216 -0.37 27.75 -0.30
CA ILE A 216 -1.70 27.15 -0.13
C ILE A 216 -2.66 28.27 0.27
N ASP A 217 -3.65 28.56 -0.56
CA ASP A 217 -4.53 29.73 -0.41
C ASP A 217 -6.00 29.37 -0.62
N GLY A 218 -6.85 29.73 0.35
CA GLY A 218 -8.31 29.58 0.22
C GLY A 218 -8.79 28.13 0.01
N CYS A 219 -8.00 27.13 0.39
CA CYS A 219 -8.35 25.72 0.23
C CYS A 219 -9.26 25.24 1.37
N TRP A 220 -10.17 24.31 1.04
CA TRP A 220 -10.95 23.58 2.02
C TRP A 220 -10.42 22.15 2.09
N ILE A 221 -9.87 21.79 3.23
CA ILE A 221 -9.35 20.45 3.50
C ILE A 221 -10.23 19.83 4.56
N HIS A 222 -10.89 18.71 4.26
CA HIS A 222 -11.79 18.10 5.23
C HIS A 222 -11.98 16.59 5.10
N ASP A 223 -12.49 15.96 6.15
CA ASP A 223 -12.73 14.52 6.19
C ASP A 223 -11.48 13.70 5.84
N THR A 224 -10.31 14.15 6.31
CA THR A 224 -9.03 13.46 6.15
C THR A 224 -8.76 12.57 7.36
N GLN A 225 -8.24 11.37 7.16
CA GLN A 225 -7.87 10.50 8.29
C GLN A 225 -6.62 11.01 9.02
N GLY A 226 -5.67 11.61 8.28
CA GLY A 226 -4.53 12.32 8.83
C GLY A 226 -4.81 13.80 9.10
N VAL A 227 -3.77 14.58 9.33
CA VAL A 227 -3.86 16.03 9.49
C VAL A 227 -4.26 16.70 8.17
N GLY A 228 -4.92 17.85 8.21
CA GLY A 228 -5.31 18.52 6.98
C GLY A 228 -4.10 18.96 6.15
N ILE A 229 -3.17 19.68 6.77
CA ILE A 229 -1.93 20.14 6.13
C ILE A 229 -0.74 19.77 7.01
N MET A 230 0.26 19.10 6.44
CA MET A 230 1.49 18.71 7.15
C MET A 230 2.73 19.33 6.50
N PHE A 231 3.56 19.99 7.31
CA PHE A 231 4.91 20.43 6.94
C PHE A 231 5.96 19.60 7.68
N GLY A 232 6.70 18.76 6.97
CA GLY A 232 7.84 18.01 7.50
C GLY A 232 9.09 18.86 7.67
N ARG A 233 10.09 18.33 8.40
CA ARG A 233 11.32 19.06 8.76
C ARG A 233 12.00 19.76 7.58
N GLY A 234 12.46 20.98 7.83
CA GLY A 234 13.18 21.80 6.84
C GLY A 234 12.30 22.31 5.69
N CYS A 235 10.98 22.09 5.73
CA CYS A 235 10.05 22.66 4.76
C CYS A 235 9.60 24.06 5.16
N GLY A 236 9.28 24.87 4.16
CA GLY A 236 8.68 26.18 4.34
C GLY A 236 7.39 26.29 3.55
N GLY A 237 6.90 27.51 3.35
CA GLY A 237 5.73 27.76 2.52
C GLY A 237 4.78 28.76 3.17
N LYS A 238 3.62 28.93 2.53
CA LYS A 238 2.57 29.82 3.02
C LYS A 238 1.24 29.08 3.07
N VAL A 239 0.48 29.30 4.14
CA VAL A 239 -0.91 28.87 4.26
C VAL A 239 -1.74 30.09 4.60
N GLU A 240 -2.64 30.47 3.71
CA GLU A 240 -3.51 31.64 3.85
C GLU A 240 -4.97 31.24 3.62
N GLU A 241 -5.88 31.76 4.46
CA GLU A 241 -7.34 31.63 4.28
C GLU A 241 -7.87 30.19 4.12
N CYS A 242 -7.11 29.19 4.56
CA CYS A 242 -7.48 27.79 4.45
C CYS A 242 -8.42 27.36 5.56
N ARG A 243 -9.41 26.55 5.22
CA ARG A 243 -10.35 25.92 6.14
C ARG A 243 -9.97 24.45 6.30
N VAL A 244 -9.64 24.04 7.52
CA VAL A 244 -9.32 22.65 7.84
C VAL A 244 -10.32 22.13 8.87
N GLU A 245 -11.09 21.09 8.52
CA GLU A 245 -12.19 20.57 9.35
C GLU A 245 -12.28 19.05 9.27
N ASN A 246 -12.78 18.39 10.31
CA ASN A 246 -12.91 16.92 10.32
C ASN A 246 -11.60 16.20 9.92
N THR A 247 -10.47 16.71 10.38
CA THR A 247 -9.13 16.12 10.18
C THR A 247 -8.55 15.69 11.52
N ALA A 248 -7.46 14.91 11.51
CA ALA A 248 -6.67 14.72 12.72
C ALA A 248 -6.18 16.06 13.28
N SER A 249 -5.99 16.12 14.60
CA SER A 249 -5.52 17.32 15.31
C SER A 249 -4.00 17.24 15.51
N PRO A 250 -3.25 18.33 15.27
CA PRO A 250 -3.73 19.63 14.80
C PRO A 250 -4.10 19.60 13.31
N GLY A 251 -5.09 20.41 12.90
CA GLY A 251 -5.50 20.47 11.49
C GLY A 251 -4.36 20.91 10.55
N ILE A 252 -3.44 21.75 11.06
CA ILE A 252 -2.17 22.05 10.40
C ILE A 252 -1.04 21.60 11.33
N HIS A 253 -0.29 20.59 10.91
CA HIS A 253 0.89 20.10 11.62
C HIS A 253 2.17 20.69 11.03
N VAL A 254 3.04 21.18 11.90
CA VAL A 254 4.34 21.76 11.55
C VAL A 254 5.39 21.04 12.38
N ASP A 255 6.20 20.23 11.72
CA ASP A 255 7.26 19.44 12.34
C ASP A 255 8.46 20.32 12.73
N GLU A 256 9.33 19.82 13.61
CA GLU A 256 10.46 20.58 14.13
C GLU A 256 11.41 21.02 13.01
N GLY A 257 11.73 22.32 12.97
CA GLY A 257 12.59 22.90 11.94
C GLY A 257 11.87 23.23 10.62
N ALA A 258 10.57 22.96 10.49
CA ALA A 258 9.75 23.57 9.46
C ALA A 258 9.39 25.02 9.83
N ASN A 259 9.27 25.90 8.84
CA ASN A 259 8.95 27.31 9.05
C ASN A 259 7.95 27.85 8.02
N PRO A 260 6.72 27.32 7.97
CA PRO A 260 5.66 27.89 7.13
C PRO A 260 5.08 29.16 7.77
N SER A 261 4.73 30.16 6.95
CA SER A 261 3.91 31.28 7.42
C SER A 261 2.44 30.90 7.34
N ILE A 262 1.78 30.78 8.49
CA ILE A 262 0.35 30.40 8.58
C ILE A 262 -0.46 31.63 8.99
N ARG A 263 -1.47 31.97 8.20
CA ARG A 263 -2.44 33.03 8.50
C ARG A 263 -3.85 32.46 8.51
N GLU A 264 -4.42 32.35 9.70
CA GLU A 264 -5.80 31.90 9.87
C GLU A 264 -6.81 32.92 9.31
N PRO A 265 -7.97 32.45 8.83
CA PRO A 265 -9.04 33.35 8.39
C PRO A 265 -9.53 34.24 9.53
N LEU A 266 -9.70 35.54 9.27
CA LEU A 266 -10.30 36.49 10.20
C LEU A 266 -11.75 36.03 10.50
N SER A 267 -12.04 35.72 11.77
CA SER A 267 -13.23 34.97 12.17
C SER A 267 -14.59 35.58 11.82
N THR A 268 -15.55 34.65 11.60
CA THR A 268 -17.03 34.69 11.70
C THR A 268 -17.88 35.28 10.56
N ALA A 269 -18.44 34.40 9.72
CA ALA A 269 -19.84 34.49 9.28
C ALA A 269 -20.35 33.17 8.65
N HIS A 270 -21.57 32.78 9.05
CA HIS A 270 -22.45 31.77 8.47
C HIS A 270 -22.18 30.27 8.75
N ARG A 271 -22.68 29.81 9.90
CA ARG A 271 -23.28 28.47 10.03
C ARG A 271 -24.59 28.42 9.24
N PRO A 272 -24.80 27.50 8.29
CA PRO A 272 -26.11 26.96 8.05
C PRO A 272 -26.38 25.91 9.14
N LYS A 273 -27.34 26.17 10.01
CA LYS A 273 -27.96 25.12 10.83
C LYS A 273 -28.74 24.22 9.87
N VAL A 274 -28.22 23.04 9.55
CA VAL A 274 -29.00 21.97 8.94
C VAL A 274 -28.74 20.68 9.71
N GLY A 275 -29.81 20.19 10.33
CA GLY A 275 -30.07 18.77 10.54
C GLY A 275 -29.11 18.00 11.43
N VAL A 276 -29.48 17.89 12.72
CA VAL A 276 -29.15 16.71 13.52
C VAL A 276 -29.77 15.50 12.83
N ALA A 277 -28.97 14.76 12.07
CA ALA A 277 -29.26 13.42 11.61
C ALA A 277 -27.95 12.72 11.23
N ALA A 278 -27.44 11.90 12.18
CA ALA A 278 -26.48 10.79 12.05
C ALA A 278 -25.31 10.98 11.05
N LEU A 279 -24.06 11.06 11.50
CA LEU A 279 -23.36 9.87 12.00
C LEU A 279 -22.34 10.24 13.08
N GLU A 280 -22.46 9.53 14.20
CA GLU A 280 -21.39 9.33 15.17
C GLU A 280 -20.25 8.58 14.47
N GLY A 281 -19.03 9.09 14.59
CA GLY A 281 -17.84 8.50 13.97
C GLY A 281 -16.59 8.91 14.73
N ALA A 282 -16.49 8.46 15.99
CA ALA A 282 -15.19 8.03 16.49
C ALA A 282 -14.55 7.09 15.45
N THR A 283 -13.24 6.82 15.50
CA THR A 283 -12.71 5.58 14.91
C THR A 283 -13.54 4.45 15.52
N GLN A 284 -14.63 4.06 14.85
CA GLN A 284 -15.59 3.16 15.43
C GLN A 284 -14.86 1.83 15.42
N GLN A 285 -14.46 1.39 16.62
CA GLN A 285 -14.13 0.00 16.85
C GLN A 285 -15.17 -0.82 16.10
N ASP A 286 -14.73 -1.68 15.19
CA ASP A 286 -15.64 -2.59 14.48
C ASP A 286 -15.74 -3.87 15.33
N PRO A 287 -16.75 -3.99 16.21
CA PRO A 287 -16.78 -5.08 17.18
C PRO A 287 -17.01 -6.41 16.48
N ALA A 288 -17.72 -6.40 15.34
CA ALA A 288 -17.95 -7.57 14.53
C ALA A 288 -16.66 -8.05 13.84
N GLN A 289 -15.84 -7.12 13.34
CA GLN A 289 -14.53 -7.47 12.80
C GLN A 289 -13.58 -7.98 13.89
N ILE A 290 -13.56 -7.37 15.08
CA ILE A 290 -12.76 -7.82 16.23
C ILE A 290 -13.16 -9.26 16.61
N GLU A 291 -14.44 -9.53 16.78
CA GLU A 291 -14.94 -10.87 17.13
C GLU A 291 -14.61 -11.91 16.06
N ARG A 292 -14.70 -11.54 14.78
CA ARG A 292 -14.31 -12.40 13.66
C ARG A 292 -12.82 -12.75 13.69
N LEU A 293 -11.96 -11.75 13.94
CA LEU A 293 -10.49 -11.95 13.99
C LEU A 293 -10.07 -12.76 15.21
N LEU A 294 -10.72 -12.54 16.36
CA LEU A 294 -10.54 -13.37 17.55
C LEU A 294 -11.00 -14.82 17.29
N SER A 295 -12.10 -15.01 16.57
CA SER A 295 -12.56 -16.34 16.17
C SER A 295 -11.60 -17.02 15.18
N GLU A 296 -10.99 -16.25 14.27
CA GLU A 296 -9.97 -16.76 13.35
C GLU A 296 -8.72 -17.20 14.12
N LEU A 297 -8.27 -16.39 15.09
CA LEU A 297 -7.20 -16.73 16.00
C LEU A 297 -7.53 -18.01 16.78
N ASP A 298 -8.74 -18.14 17.32
CA ASP A 298 -9.19 -19.32 18.05
C ASP A 298 -9.23 -20.58 17.20
N ALA A 299 -9.63 -20.43 15.93
CA ALA A 299 -9.65 -21.52 14.98
C ALA A 299 -8.24 -22.02 14.61
N MET A 300 -7.17 -21.28 14.88
CA MET A 300 -5.80 -21.80 14.70
C MET A 300 -5.58 -23.00 15.63
N VAL A 301 -4.89 -24.04 15.14
CA VAL A 301 -4.58 -25.22 15.96
C VAL A 301 -3.60 -24.81 17.06
N GLY A 302 -3.79 -25.29 18.29
CA GLY A 302 -2.87 -25.06 19.42
C GLY A 302 -2.74 -23.61 19.87
N LEU A 303 -1.52 -23.21 20.25
CA LEU A 303 -1.13 -21.83 20.61
C LEU A 303 -1.89 -21.23 21.82
N ALA A 304 -2.22 -22.05 22.82
CA ALA A 304 -3.04 -21.60 23.96
C ALA A 304 -2.45 -20.38 24.71
N SER A 305 -1.14 -20.41 24.99
CA SER A 305 -0.42 -19.29 25.63
C SER A 305 -0.46 -18.02 24.79
N VAL A 306 -0.07 -18.11 23.51
CA VAL A 306 -0.09 -16.99 22.55
C VAL A 306 -1.50 -16.40 22.42
N LYS A 307 -2.53 -17.24 22.32
CA LYS A 307 -3.93 -16.80 22.23
C LYS A 307 -4.40 -16.07 23.48
N ALA A 308 -3.99 -16.52 24.66
CA ALA A 308 -4.31 -15.84 25.92
C ALA A 308 -3.62 -14.47 25.97
N GLU A 309 -2.37 -14.39 25.50
CA GLU A 309 -1.58 -13.17 25.58
C GLU A 309 -2.03 -12.11 24.57
N VAL A 310 -2.41 -12.51 23.36
CA VAL A 310 -3.04 -11.61 22.39
C VAL A 310 -4.36 -11.06 22.93
N ARG A 311 -5.17 -11.87 23.61
CA ARG A 311 -6.40 -11.39 24.27
C ARG A 311 -6.11 -10.38 25.37
N ALA A 312 -5.16 -10.68 26.25
CA ALA A 312 -4.77 -9.78 27.32
C ALA A 312 -4.31 -8.41 26.79
N LEU A 313 -3.59 -8.39 25.66
CA LEU A 313 -3.20 -7.16 24.98
C LEU A 313 -4.40 -6.39 24.42
N ILE A 314 -5.37 -7.07 23.82
CA ILE A 314 -6.60 -6.44 23.31
C ILE A 314 -7.42 -5.84 24.45
N ASP A 315 -7.61 -6.60 25.54
CA ASP A 315 -8.33 -6.14 26.72
C ASP A 315 -7.67 -4.88 27.33
N GLU A 316 -6.33 -4.88 27.41
CA GLU A 316 -5.54 -3.74 27.86
C GLU A 316 -5.75 -2.50 26.96
N ILE A 317 -5.72 -2.68 25.63
CA ILE A 317 -5.97 -1.62 24.66
C ILE A 317 -7.38 -1.04 24.84
N GLN A 318 -8.41 -1.89 24.93
CA GLN A 318 -9.80 -1.46 25.09
C GLN A 318 -10.02 -0.70 26.41
N VAL A 319 -9.46 -1.19 27.52
CA VAL A 319 -9.54 -0.51 28.82
C VAL A 319 -8.87 0.87 28.76
N ASN A 320 -7.71 0.95 28.12
CA ASN A 320 -6.99 2.22 27.95
C ASN A 320 -7.77 3.21 27.08
N GLU A 321 -8.48 2.73 26.06
CA GLU A 321 -9.38 3.55 25.27
C GLU A 321 -10.57 4.06 26.09
N TRP A 322 -11.21 3.22 26.90
CA TRP A 322 -12.27 3.66 27.82
C TRP A 322 -11.78 4.70 28.82
N ARG A 323 -10.57 4.52 29.35
CA ARG A 323 -9.93 5.52 30.24
C ARG A 323 -9.74 6.85 29.52
N ARG A 324 -9.24 6.83 28.27
CA ARG A 324 -9.05 8.03 27.45
C ARG A 324 -10.39 8.74 27.17
N ASN A 325 -11.43 7.98 26.83
CA ASN A 325 -12.79 8.51 26.62
C ASN A 325 -13.42 9.07 27.89
N ALA A 326 -13.04 8.55 29.05
CA ALA A 326 -13.43 9.08 30.36
C ALA A 326 -12.55 10.27 30.83
N GLY A 327 -11.61 10.75 30.01
CA GLY A 327 -10.70 11.85 30.34
C GLY A 327 -9.64 11.49 31.39
N LEU A 328 -9.41 10.20 31.65
CA LEU A 328 -8.39 9.72 32.58
C LEU A 328 -7.04 9.61 31.90
N ALA A 329 -5.97 9.89 32.66
CA ALA A 329 -4.61 9.67 32.18
C ALA A 329 -4.36 8.18 31.89
N VAL A 330 -3.73 7.94 30.74
CA VAL A 330 -3.28 6.63 30.28
C VAL A 330 -1.79 6.75 30.02
N GLY A 331 -1.01 5.77 30.48
CA GLY A 331 0.42 5.70 30.18
C GLY A 331 0.68 5.44 28.70
N ALA A 332 1.91 5.66 28.25
CA ALA A 332 2.36 5.20 26.94
C ALA A 332 2.36 3.66 26.93
N VAL A 333 1.65 3.04 25.99
CA VAL A 333 1.66 1.59 25.79
C VAL A 333 2.39 1.33 24.47
N SER A 334 3.46 0.53 24.52
CA SER A 334 4.15 0.09 23.32
C SER A 334 3.39 -1.09 22.69
N HIS A 335 3.17 -1.01 21.37
CA HIS A 335 2.54 -2.07 20.58
C HIS A 335 3.57 -2.99 19.90
N HIS A 336 4.85 -2.85 20.26
CA HIS A 336 5.92 -3.66 19.70
C HIS A 336 6.05 -5.00 20.45
N LEU A 337 6.15 -6.10 19.70
CA LEU A 337 6.16 -7.47 20.23
C LEU A 337 7.38 -8.26 19.77
N ILE A 338 7.75 -9.26 20.56
CA ILE A 338 8.80 -10.23 20.21
C ILE A 338 8.17 -11.60 20.06
N PHE A 339 8.33 -12.24 18.92
CA PHE A 339 7.83 -13.59 18.67
C PHE A 339 9.00 -14.59 18.67
N THR A 340 9.06 -15.44 19.69
CA THR A 340 10.09 -16.48 19.80
C THR A 340 9.52 -17.85 19.48
N GLY A 341 10.35 -18.76 18.96
CA GLY A 341 9.99 -20.18 18.83
C GLY A 341 10.40 -20.80 17.51
N ALA A 342 10.19 -22.11 17.38
CA ALA A 342 10.63 -22.90 16.24
C ALA A 342 9.94 -22.50 14.91
N PRO A 343 10.48 -22.87 13.73
CA PRO A 343 9.88 -22.54 12.45
C PRO A 343 8.55 -23.27 12.27
N GLY A 344 7.61 -22.66 11.56
CA GLY A 344 6.32 -23.30 11.27
C GLY A 344 5.35 -23.39 12.45
N THR A 345 5.58 -22.66 13.54
CA THR A 345 4.67 -22.58 14.70
C THR A 345 3.53 -21.57 14.51
N GLY A 346 3.55 -20.74 13.47
CA GLY A 346 2.45 -19.82 13.14
C GLY A 346 2.70 -18.33 13.44
N LYS A 347 3.93 -17.95 13.79
CA LYS A 347 4.37 -16.57 14.07
C LYS A 347 3.84 -15.54 13.06
N THR A 348 4.14 -15.71 11.76
CA THR A 348 3.74 -14.77 10.71
C THR A 348 2.22 -14.67 10.57
N THR A 349 1.50 -15.79 10.77
CA THR A 349 0.03 -15.81 10.72
C THR A 349 -0.59 -15.02 11.87
N VAL A 350 -0.11 -15.25 13.10
CA VAL A 350 -0.57 -14.49 14.28
C VAL A 350 -0.21 -13.01 14.16
N ALA A 351 0.96 -12.67 13.61
CA ALA A 351 1.37 -11.29 13.39
C ALA A 351 0.43 -10.54 12.44
N ARG A 352 -0.03 -11.21 11.36
CA ARG A 352 -1.03 -10.65 10.44
C ARG A 352 -2.37 -10.41 11.13
N ILE A 353 -2.85 -11.37 11.92
CA ILE A 353 -4.11 -11.24 12.67
C ILE A 353 -3.99 -10.11 13.69
N TYR A 354 -2.88 -10.01 14.42
CA TYR A 354 -2.61 -8.95 15.38
C TYR A 354 -2.65 -7.56 14.73
N GLY A 355 -2.02 -7.37 13.57
CA GLY A 355 -2.11 -6.11 12.83
C GLY A 355 -3.54 -5.74 12.41
N GLN A 356 -4.33 -6.71 11.99
CA GLN A 356 -5.74 -6.49 11.66
C GLN A 356 -6.58 -6.16 12.90
N LEU A 357 -6.26 -6.75 14.05
CA LEU A 357 -6.89 -6.44 15.33
C LEU A 357 -6.58 -5.01 15.76
N LEU A 358 -5.32 -4.57 15.68
CA LEU A 358 -4.94 -3.18 15.99
C LEU A 358 -5.68 -2.17 15.09
N LYS A 359 -5.88 -2.50 13.81
CA LYS A 359 -6.71 -1.70 12.91
C LYS A 359 -8.17 -1.67 13.36
N ALA A 360 -8.76 -2.84 13.64
CA ALA A 360 -10.16 -2.95 14.03
C ALA A 360 -10.46 -2.29 15.38
N LEU A 361 -9.46 -2.21 16.27
CA LEU A 361 -9.50 -1.48 17.54
C LEU A 361 -9.22 0.02 17.39
N GLY A 362 -8.93 0.51 16.18
CA GLY A 362 -8.62 1.93 15.95
C GLY A 362 -7.27 2.39 16.51
N VAL A 363 -6.37 1.46 16.87
CA VAL A 363 -5.01 1.76 17.34
C VAL A 363 -4.11 2.16 16.18
N LEU A 364 -4.20 1.44 15.06
CA LEU A 364 -3.44 1.70 13.85
C LEU A 364 -4.38 2.08 12.70
N PRO A 365 -4.06 3.13 11.92
CA PRO A 365 -4.96 3.64 10.87
C PRO A 365 -5.11 2.67 9.70
N ALA A 366 -4.12 1.80 9.45
CA ALA A 366 -4.09 0.83 8.35
C ALA A 366 -3.81 -0.60 8.84
N GLY A 367 -4.47 -1.60 8.24
CA GLY A 367 -4.18 -3.02 8.53
C GLY A 367 -2.96 -3.54 7.78
N LYS A 368 -2.03 -2.67 7.39
CA LYS A 368 -0.92 -2.99 6.49
C LYS A 368 0.02 -3.98 7.18
N PHE A 369 0.50 -4.98 6.46
CA PHE A 369 1.45 -5.96 6.98
C PHE A 369 2.63 -6.06 6.03
N LYS A 370 3.81 -5.64 6.49
CA LYS A 370 5.07 -5.71 5.74
C LYS A 370 5.99 -6.72 6.42
N GLU A 371 6.39 -7.74 5.67
CA GLU A 371 7.33 -8.76 6.12
C GLU A 371 8.69 -8.51 5.48
N VAL A 372 9.75 -8.48 6.30
CA VAL A 372 11.13 -8.21 5.87
C VAL A 372 12.13 -9.10 6.60
N ALA A 373 13.32 -9.26 6.01
CA ALA A 373 14.48 -9.91 6.62
C ALA A 373 15.71 -9.00 6.58
N ARG A 374 16.84 -9.43 7.17
CA ARG A 374 18.11 -8.66 7.19
C ARG A 374 18.50 -8.09 5.82
N ARG A 375 18.35 -8.87 4.74
CA ARG A 375 18.73 -8.43 3.38
C ARG A 375 17.93 -7.22 2.90
N ASP A 376 16.72 -7.03 3.41
CA ASP A 376 15.81 -5.96 3.00
C ASP A 376 16.13 -4.66 3.76
N MET A 377 16.73 -4.76 4.95
CA MET A 377 17.06 -3.61 5.80
C MET A 377 18.52 -3.17 5.69
N VAL A 378 19.45 -4.12 5.51
CA VAL A 378 20.90 -3.83 5.51
C VAL A 378 21.39 -3.51 4.10
N GLY A 379 22.12 -2.39 3.97
CA GLY A 379 22.75 -1.94 2.72
C GLY A 379 24.03 -2.71 2.39
N GLN A 380 24.48 -2.62 1.14
CA GLN A 380 25.75 -3.21 0.69
C GLN A 380 26.94 -2.23 0.79
N TYR A 381 26.66 -0.94 1.02
CA TYR A 381 27.63 0.15 1.02
C TYR A 381 27.45 1.01 2.28
N ILE A 382 28.51 1.69 2.70
CA ILE A 382 28.52 2.59 3.87
C ILE A 382 27.49 3.71 3.68
N GLY A 383 26.65 3.96 4.70
CA GLY A 383 25.62 5.01 4.70
C GLY A 383 24.30 4.64 4.02
N HIS A 384 24.22 3.48 3.35
CA HIS A 384 22.99 3.02 2.70
C HIS A 384 22.03 2.26 3.65
N THR A 385 22.51 1.80 4.80
CA THR A 385 21.73 0.93 5.69
C THR A 385 20.66 1.71 6.43
N ALA A 386 20.99 2.89 6.96
CA ALA A 386 19.99 3.75 7.60
C ALA A 386 18.87 4.12 6.63
N GLU A 387 19.19 4.58 5.41
CA GLU A 387 18.20 4.94 4.39
C GLU A 387 17.28 3.77 4.01
N LYS A 388 17.87 2.59 3.79
CA LYS A 388 17.12 1.39 3.41
C LYS A 388 16.21 0.91 4.55
N THR A 389 16.72 0.97 5.78
CA THR A 389 15.94 0.63 6.98
C THR A 389 14.78 1.60 7.17
N SER A 390 15.01 2.91 7.08
CA SER A 390 13.96 3.93 7.17
C SER A 390 12.90 3.75 6.08
N SER A 391 13.29 3.55 4.82
CA SER A 391 12.36 3.30 3.71
C SER A 391 11.44 2.11 3.98
N VAL A 392 11.99 1.01 4.49
CA VAL A 392 11.21 -0.19 4.83
C VAL A 392 10.21 0.08 5.96
N ILE A 393 10.61 0.88 6.95
CA ILE A 393 9.76 1.25 8.08
C ILE A 393 8.65 2.22 7.64
N GLU A 394 8.99 3.24 6.84
CA GLU A 394 8.04 4.18 6.25
C GLU A 394 7.00 3.45 5.38
N GLU A 395 7.43 2.46 4.59
CA GLU A 395 6.52 1.61 3.83
C GLU A 395 5.55 0.80 4.72
N ALA A 396 5.91 0.52 5.97
CA ALA A 396 5.08 -0.22 6.91
C ALA A 396 4.18 0.68 7.78
N MET A 397 4.25 2.01 7.60
CA MET A 397 3.50 2.96 8.42
C MET A 397 2.00 2.78 8.34
N GLY A 398 1.39 3.09 9.48
CA GLY A 398 -0.02 2.85 9.75
C GLY A 398 -0.34 1.40 10.03
N GLY A 399 0.61 0.45 10.02
CA GLY A 399 0.37 -0.98 10.17
C GLY A 399 1.46 -1.73 10.96
N VAL A 400 1.75 -2.98 10.58
CA VAL A 400 2.72 -3.86 11.24
C VAL A 400 3.95 -4.09 10.35
N LEU A 401 5.14 -3.82 10.88
CA LEU A 401 6.42 -4.28 10.35
C LEU A 401 6.84 -5.57 11.06
N PHE A 402 6.88 -6.66 10.31
CA PHE A 402 7.33 -7.97 10.78
C PHE A 402 8.74 -8.26 10.27
N ILE A 403 9.70 -8.40 11.18
CA ILE A 403 11.11 -8.68 10.88
C ILE A 403 11.40 -10.13 11.21
N ASP A 404 11.54 -10.98 10.19
CA ASP A 404 11.87 -12.40 10.36
C ASP A 404 13.37 -12.60 10.57
N GLU A 405 13.70 -13.55 11.44
CA GLU A 405 15.06 -13.83 11.92
C GLU A 405 15.85 -12.56 12.31
N ALA A 406 15.22 -11.69 13.12
CA ALA A 406 15.74 -10.37 13.46
C ALA A 406 17.13 -10.39 14.12
N TYR A 407 17.45 -11.46 14.87
CA TYR A 407 18.78 -11.68 15.45
C TYR A 407 19.91 -11.70 14.43
N THR A 408 19.61 -11.94 13.15
CA THR A 408 20.61 -11.85 12.09
C THR A 408 21.15 -10.44 11.94
N LEU A 409 20.41 -9.39 12.35
CA LEU A 409 20.87 -7.99 12.32
C LEU A 409 22.05 -7.75 13.27
N SER A 410 22.07 -8.34 14.47
CA SER A 410 23.15 -8.15 15.45
C SER A 410 24.38 -9.03 15.21
N ARG A 411 24.24 -10.12 14.44
CA ARG A 411 25.37 -11.01 14.15
C ARG A 411 26.37 -10.31 13.21
N ALA A 412 27.61 -10.19 13.67
CA ALA A 412 28.73 -9.82 12.82
C ALA A 412 28.95 -10.93 11.77
N ALA A 413 28.57 -10.69 10.52
CA ALA A 413 28.97 -11.60 9.46
C ALA A 413 30.50 -11.48 9.34
N GLY A 414 31.21 -12.59 9.57
CA GLY A 414 32.67 -12.62 9.70
C GLY A 414 33.38 -11.78 8.64
N GLY A 415 34.20 -10.83 9.10
CA GLY A 415 34.97 -9.90 8.26
C GLY A 415 34.28 -8.55 8.05
N GLY A 416 34.49 -7.60 8.97
CA GLY A 416 34.25 -6.15 8.75
C GLY A 416 32.80 -5.67 8.54
N SER A 417 31.79 -6.54 8.59
CA SER A 417 30.39 -6.19 8.26
C SER A 417 29.45 -5.99 9.46
N GLY A 418 30.00 -5.98 10.68
CA GLY A 418 29.23 -5.80 11.93
C GLY A 418 28.58 -4.42 12.04
N ASP A 419 29.23 -3.38 11.53
CA ASP A 419 28.80 -1.99 11.69
C ASP A 419 27.47 -1.69 10.98
N PHE A 420 27.20 -2.33 9.83
CA PHE A 420 25.96 -2.11 9.07
C PHE A 420 24.74 -2.71 9.77
N GLY A 421 24.90 -3.87 10.42
CA GLY A 421 23.81 -4.49 11.17
C GLY A 421 23.40 -3.64 12.38
N GLN A 422 24.40 -3.08 13.06
CA GLN A 422 24.16 -2.18 14.19
C GLN A 422 23.49 -0.88 13.74
N GLU A 423 23.90 -0.30 12.61
CA GLU A 423 23.26 0.88 12.02
C GLU A 423 21.76 0.66 11.73
N ALA A 424 21.39 -0.52 11.24
CA ALA A 424 19.98 -0.89 11.03
C ALA A 424 19.21 -0.97 12.36
N ILE A 425 19.82 -1.56 13.40
CA ILE A 425 19.22 -1.65 14.74
C ILE A 425 19.01 -0.26 15.34
N ASP A 426 20.02 0.60 15.27
CA ASP A 426 19.94 1.96 15.83
C ASP A 426 18.88 2.79 15.11
N THR A 427 18.78 2.64 13.78
CA THR A 427 17.71 3.26 12.98
C THR A 427 16.34 2.72 13.37
N LEU A 428 16.19 1.40 13.53
CA LEU A 428 14.94 0.78 13.95
C LEU A 428 14.49 1.28 15.34
N VAL A 429 15.40 1.29 16.32
CA VAL A 429 15.14 1.78 17.69
C VAL A 429 14.69 3.23 17.67
N LYS A 430 15.33 4.08 16.87
CA LYS A 430 14.94 5.49 16.71
C LYS A 430 13.54 5.63 16.12
N MET A 431 13.25 4.93 15.02
CA MET A 431 11.94 5.01 14.37
C MET A 431 10.82 4.45 15.25
N MET A 432 11.08 3.41 16.05
CA MET A 432 10.13 2.90 17.04
C MET A 432 9.80 3.93 18.13
N GLU A 433 10.76 4.79 18.51
CA GLU A 433 10.52 5.87 19.46
C GLU A 433 9.71 7.00 18.81
N ASP A 434 10.13 7.45 17.62
CA ASP A 434 9.58 8.62 16.94
C ASP A 434 8.14 8.36 16.44
N HIS A 435 7.80 7.10 16.09
CA HIS A 435 6.53 6.71 15.45
C HIS A 435 5.72 5.66 16.24
N ARG A 436 5.89 5.61 17.57
CA ARG A 436 5.27 4.62 18.48
C ARG A 436 3.76 4.39 18.33
N ASP A 437 3.00 5.42 17.93
CA ASP A 437 1.54 5.37 17.81
C ASP A 437 1.10 5.14 16.33
N GLU A 438 2.06 5.06 15.40
CA GLU A 438 1.82 4.95 13.95
C GLU A 438 2.24 3.59 13.38
N ILE A 439 3.05 2.81 14.11
CA ILE A 439 3.52 1.50 13.66
C ILE A 439 3.65 0.52 14.82
N ALA A 440 3.25 -0.73 14.59
CA ALA A 440 3.62 -1.85 15.44
C ALA A 440 4.79 -2.63 14.80
N VAL A 441 5.81 -2.94 15.59
CA VAL A 441 7.01 -3.65 15.13
C VAL A 441 7.04 -5.00 15.81
N ILE A 442 7.11 -6.06 15.03
CA ILE A 442 7.20 -7.43 15.51
C ILE A 442 8.50 -8.03 15.04
N VAL A 443 9.40 -8.33 15.97
CA VAL A 443 10.64 -9.06 15.67
C VAL A 443 10.44 -10.53 15.96
N ALA A 444 10.84 -11.40 15.03
CA ALA A 444 10.67 -12.84 15.15
C ALA A 444 11.99 -13.60 15.02
N GLY A 445 12.09 -14.73 15.71
CA GLY A 445 13.26 -15.62 15.61
C GLY A 445 13.20 -16.81 16.56
N TYR A 446 14.30 -17.56 16.61
CA TYR A 446 14.50 -18.66 17.56
C TYR A 446 14.71 -18.11 18.97
N THR A 447 14.24 -18.86 19.99
CA THR A 447 14.15 -18.37 21.37
C THR A 447 15.51 -17.94 21.95
N GLN A 448 16.56 -18.74 21.77
CA GLN A 448 17.87 -18.41 22.31
C GLN A 448 18.50 -17.22 21.59
N GLU A 449 18.42 -17.20 20.27
CA GLU A 449 18.97 -16.16 19.42
C GLU A 449 18.31 -14.80 19.63
N MET A 450 17.01 -14.79 19.91
CA MET A 450 16.29 -13.55 20.25
C MET A 450 16.66 -13.03 21.63
N THR A 451 16.97 -13.91 22.59
CA THR A 451 17.53 -13.50 23.89
C THR A 451 18.87 -12.77 23.67
N ASP A 452 19.78 -13.39 22.93
CA ASP A 452 21.08 -12.79 22.61
C ASP A 452 20.96 -11.47 21.82
N PHE A 453 19.95 -11.36 20.93
CA PHE A 453 19.67 -10.15 20.16
C PHE A 453 19.22 -8.97 21.04
N LEU A 454 18.40 -9.22 22.06
CA LEU A 454 17.94 -8.19 22.99
C LEU A 454 19.06 -7.75 23.94
N ASP A 455 19.87 -8.70 24.40
CA ASP A 455 21.03 -8.43 25.27
C ASP A 455 22.11 -7.60 24.55
N ALA A 456 22.19 -7.70 23.23
CA ALA A 456 23.13 -6.94 22.41
C ALA A 456 22.83 -5.43 22.35
N ASN A 457 21.58 -5.00 22.60
CA ASN A 457 21.22 -3.58 22.56
C ASN A 457 20.10 -3.25 23.56
N SER A 458 20.44 -2.48 24.60
CA SER A 458 19.51 -2.06 25.66
C SER A 458 18.34 -1.19 25.16
N GLY A 459 18.51 -0.52 24.01
CA GLY A 459 17.45 0.24 23.34
C GLY A 459 16.33 -0.63 22.79
N LEU A 460 16.62 -1.87 22.37
CA LEU A 460 15.62 -2.84 21.93
C LEU A 460 14.82 -3.38 23.14
N ALA A 461 15.53 -3.84 24.18
CA ALA A 461 14.91 -4.43 25.36
C ALA A 461 13.92 -3.49 26.08
N SER A 462 14.15 -2.17 26.01
CA SER A 462 13.27 -1.16 26.61
C SER A 462 12.03 -0.82 25.76
N ARG A 463 12.06 -1.07 24.45
CA ARG A 463 10.98 -0.68 23.52
C ARG A 463 10.02 -1.81 23.19
N PHE A 464 10.48 -3.06 23.29
CA PHE A 464 9.61 -4.22 23.14
C PHE A 464 8.88 -4.53 24.45
N ALA A 465 7.56 -4.40 24.42
CA ALA A 465 6.74 -4.48 25.62
C ALA A 465 6.57 -5.91 26.14
N LYS A 466 6.45 -6.89 25.25
CA LYS A 466 6.18 -8.30 25.58
C LYS A 466 6.82 -9.27 24.60
N THR A 467 7.16 -10.44 25.13
CA THR A 467 7.63 -11.60 24.36
C THR A 467 6.54 -12.68 24.35
N LEU A 468 6.17 -13.15 23.16
CA LEU A 468 5.24 -14.25 22.94
C LEU A 468 6.03 -15.47 22.47
N GLU A 469 5.99 -16.54 23.26
CA GLU A 469 6.67 -17.80 22.95
C GLU A 469 5.73 -18.76 22.21
N PHE A 470 6.16 -19.17 21.02
CA PHE A 470 5.46 -20.12 20.16
C PHE A 470 6.08 -21.50 20.31
N GLU A 471 5.43 -22.31 21.16
CA GLU A 471 5.82 -23.70 21.42
C GLU A 471 5.64 -24.61 20.20
N ASN A 472 6.34 -25.75 20.21
CA ASN A 472 6.14 -26.81 19.23
C ASN A 472 4.73 -27.40 19.36
N TYR A 473 4.12 -27.72 18.22
CA TYR A 473 2.84 -28.43 18.20
C TYR A 473 3.02 -29.85 18.75
N THR A 474 2.06 -30.28 19.56
CA THR A 474 1.96 -31.67 20.00
C THR A 474 1.66 -32.60 18.82
N PRO A 475 1.95 -33.92 18.93
CA PRO A 475 1.61 -34.88 17.88
C PRO A 475 0.13 -34.85 17.45
N LYS A 476 -0.78 -34.60 18.39
CA LYS A 476 -2.23 -34.45 18.11
C LYS A 476 -2.52 -33.20 17.29
N GLU A 477 -1.85 -32.09 17.58
CA GLU A 477 -2.01 -30.84 16.85
C GLU A 477 -1.42 -30.93 15.44
N LEU A 478 -0.27 -31.61 15.26
CA LEU A 478 0.30 -31.88 13.94
C LEU A 478 -0.63 -32.74 13.09
N LEU A 479 -1.24 -33.77 13.66
CA LEU A 479 -2.28 -34.57 13.00
C LEU A 479 -3.46 -33.70 12.56
N LEU A 480 -3.96 -32.82 13.43
CA LEU A 480 -5.04 -31.89 13.10
C LEU A 480 -4.66 -30.94 11.96
N ILE A 481 -3.41 -30.47 11.93
CA ILE A 481 -2.88 -29.64 10.86
C ILE A 481 -2.87 -30.41 9.53
N VAL A 482 -2.32 -31.64 9.50
CA VAL A 482 -2.33 -32.50 8.30
C VAL A 482 -3.76 -32.71 7.81
N SER A 483 -4.67 -33.08 8.71
CA SER A 483 -6.08 -33.34 8.39
C SER A 483 -6.76 -32.11 7.78
N ARG A 484 -6.47 -30.92 8.32
CA ARG A 484 -7.07 -29.67 7.82
C ARG A 484 -6.51 -29.26 6.46
N ILE A 485 -5.19 -29.43 6.24
CA ILE A 485 -4.59 -29.16 4.92
C ILE A 485 -5.13 -30.15 3.89
N ALA A 486 -5.17 -31.45 4.22
CA ALA A 486 -5.72 -32.47 3.33
C ALA A 486 -7.16 -32.16 2.92
N LYS A 487 -8.03 -31.83 3.89
CA LYS A 487 -9.43 -31.47 3.63
C LYS A 487 -9.58 -30.24 2.75
N ASN A 488 -8.75 -29.21 2.94
CA ASN A 488 -8.77 -28.00 2.11
C ASN A 488 -8.31 -28.29 0.67
N ASP A 489 -7.43 -29.27 0.48
CA ASP A 489 -6.94 -29.71 -0.83
C ASP A 489 -7.82 -30.83 -1.44
N ASP A 490 -9.06 -31.00 -0.95
CA ASP A 490 -10.03 -32.02 -1.37
C ASP A 490 -9.62 -33.48 -1.12
N TYR A 491 -8.59 -33.72 -0.31
CA TYR A 491 -8.17 -35.05 0.12
C TYR A 491 -8.92 -35.53 1.37
N LEU A 492 -9.08 -36.84 1.47
CA LEU A 492 -9.61 -37.57 2.61
C LEU A 492 -8.52 -38.50 3.15
N LEU A 493 -8.39 -38.56 4.47
CA LEU A 493 -7.54 -39.54 5.12
C LEU A 493 -8.33 -40.85 5.24
N GLY A 494 -7.79 -41.93 4.68
CA GLY A 494 -8.41 -43.25 4.72
C GLY A 494 -8.39 -43.87 6.11
N ASP A 495 -9.07 -45.00 6.25
CA ASP A 495 -9.23 -45.69 7.53
C ASP A 495 -7.86 -46.02 8.18
N GLY A 496 -7.74 -45.71 9.48
CA GLY A 496 -6.52 -45.95 10.27
C GLY A 496 -5.38 -44.95 10.05
N MET A 497 -5.54 -43.98 9.15
CA MET A 497 -4.51 -42.97 8.87
C MET A 497 -4.24 -42.04 10.07
N ASP A 498 -5.29 -41.68 10.82
CA ASP A 498 -5.16 -40.79 11.98
C ASP A 498 -4.24 -41.39 13.06
N ASP A 499 -4.42 -42.67 13.37
CA ASP A 499 -3.59 -43.39 14.34
C ASP A 499 -2.14 -43.52 13.87
N ALA A 500 -1.94 -43.84 12.58
CA ALA A 500 -0.60 -43.98 12.00
C ALA A 500 0.16 -42.65 11.96
N LEU A 501 -0.51 -41.55 11.61
CA LEU A 501 0.07 -40.22 11.64
C LEU A 501 0.39 -39.78 13.07
N TYR A 502 -0.49 -40.06 14.04
CA TYR A 502 -0.23 -39.77 15.45
C TYR A 502 0.99 -40.53 15.98
N GLU A 503 1.11 -41.82 15.67
CA GLU A 503 2.26 -42.64 16.06
C GLU A 503 3.54 -42.11 15.40
N TRP A 504 3.49 -41.79 14.10
CA TRP A 504 4.61 -41.20 13.38
C TRP A 504 5.11 -39.91 14.03
N PHE A 505 4.22 -38.95 14.30
CA PHE A 505 4.60 -37.69 14.94
C PHE A 505 5.09 -37.89 16.39
N SER A 506 4.62 -38.92 17.09
CA SER A 506 5.06 -39.24 18.44
C SER A 506 6.49 -39.79 18.50
N GLN A 507 7.00 -40.34 17.39
CA GLN A 507 8.37 -40.88 17.29
C GLN A 507 9.41 -39.82 16.89
N ILE A 508 8.99 -38.65 16.39
CA ILE A 508 9.88 -37.58 15.95
C ILE A 508 10.38 -36.78 17.16
N GLN A 509 11.69 -36.54 17.22
CA GLN A 509 12.25 -35.59 18.19
C GLN A 509 11.96 -34.15 17.79
N MET A 510 11.05 -33.50 18.51
CA MET A 510 10.67 -32.10 18.30
C MET A 510 11.63 -31.16 19.04
N GLY A 511 12.83 -30.99 18.49
CA GLY A 511 13.82 -30.02 19.00
C GLY A 511 13.46 -28.56 18.66
N GLN A 512 14.33 -27.63 19.07
CA GLN A 512 14.13 -26.17 18.85
C GLN A 512 14.12 -25.75 17.37
N ASN A 513 14.70 -26.57 16.48
CA ASN A 513 14.75 -26.31 15.04
C ASN A 513 13.71 -27.12 14.25
N PHE A 514 12.76 -27.76 14.93
CA PHE A 514 11.74 -28.57 14.28
C PHE A 514 10.77 -27.70 13.46
N GLY A 515 10.49 -28.09 12.22
CA GLY A 515 9.73 -27.26 11.27
C GLY A 515 8.21 -27.25 11.47
N ASN A 516 7.65 -27.98 12.44
CA ASN A 516 6.23 -27.96 12.82
C ASN A 516 5.28 -28.10 11.62
N ALA A 517 4.43 -27.10 11.36
CA ALA A 517 3.47 -27.14 10.24
C ALA A 517 4.17 -27.25 8.87
N ARG A 518 5.43 -26.82 8.74
CA ARG A 518 6.23 -27.03 7.52
C ARG A 518 6.54 -28.51 7.32
N GLU A 519 6.89 -29.24 8.38
CA GLU A 519 7.09 -30.70 8.32
C GLU A 519 5.78 -31.45 8.06
N ALA A 520 4.68 -31.02 8.69
CA ALA A 520 3.35 -31.57 8.41
C ALA A 520 2.95 -31.42 6.93
N ARG A 521 3.20 -30.24 6.34
CA ARG A 521 2.96 -29.99 4.90
C ARG A 521 3.86 -30.87 4.03
N LYS A 522 5.15 -30.95 4.34
CA LYS A 522 6.12 -31.77 3.61
C LYS A 522 5.73 -33.26 3.63
N LEU A 523 5.27 -33.76 4.78
CA LEU A 523 4.77 -35.13 4.90
C LEU A 523 3.56 -35.37 3.98
N LEU A 524 2.58 -34.46 4.00
CA LEU A 524 1.41 -34.54 3.13
C LEU A 524 1.75 -34.48 1.64
N GLU A 525 2.68 -33.61 1.24
CA GLU A 525 3.20 -33.56 -0.14
C GLU A 525 3.85 -34.89 -0.53
N GLY A 526 4.62 -35.49 0.38
CA GLY A 526 5.18 -36.83 0.22
C GLY A 526 4.09 -37.88 0.00
N MET A 527 3.04 -37.88 0.82
CA MET A 527 1.90 -38.80 0.69
C MET A 527 1.19 -38.62 -0.66
N ARG A 528 0.94 -37.40 -1.11
CA ARG A 528 0.32 -37.11 -2.43
C ARG A 528 1.17 -37.62 -3.59
N LYS A 529 2.50 -37.52 -3.47
CA LYS A 529 3.43 -38.06 -4.46
C LYS A 529 3.39 -39.59 -4.48
N ALA A 530 3.35 -40.24 -3.32
CA ALA A 530 3.22 -41.68 -3.21
C ALA A 530 1.87 -42.16 -3.80
N GLN A 531 0.78 -41.47 -3.48
CA GLN A 531 -0.56 -41.71 -4.00
C GLN A 531 -0.60 -41.62 -5.53
N SER A 532 0.04 -40.59 -6.10
CA SER A 532 0.15 -40.46 -7.57
C SER A 532 0.82 -41.68 -8.22
N GLY A 533 1.85 -42.22 -7.55
CA GLY A 533 2.52 -43.46 -7.94
C GLY A 533 1.61 -44.68 -7.83
N ARG A 534 0.86 -44.82 -6.74
CA ARG A 534 -0.13 -45.89 -6.53
C ARG A 534 -1.23 -45.85 -7.59
N LEU A 535 -1.83 -44.68 -7.81
CA LEU A 535 -2.94 -44.50 -8.75
C LEU A 535 -2.54 -44.80 -10.20
N ARG A 536 -1.32 -44.45 -10.61
CA ARG A 536 -0.76 -44.82 -11.93
C ARG A 536 -0.69 -46.33 -12.14
N LYS A 537 -0.52 -47.12 -11.08
CA LYS A 537 -0.40 -48.58 -11.14
C LYS A 537 -1.75 -49.30 -11.20
N LEU A 538 -2.88 -48.60 -11.00
CA LEU A 538 -4.21 -49.21 -11.01
C LEU A 538 -4.62 -49.81 -12.36
N GLY A 539 -3.96 -49.46 -13.46
CA GLY A 539 -4.27 -49.98 -14.80
C GLY A 539 -5.64 -49.58 -15.36
N ARG A 540 -6.39 -48.74 -14.63
CA ARG A 540 -7.67 -48.13 -15.00
C ARG A 540 -7.67 -46.65 -14.67
N MET A 541 -8.64 -45.92 -15.22
CA MET A 541 -8.89 -44.53 -14.79
C MET A 541 -9.33 -44.54 -13.30
N PRO A 542 -8.65 -43.78 -12.42
CA PRO A 542 -9.04 -43.66 -11.02
C PRO A 542 -10.46 -43.06 -10.87
N SER A 543 -11.20 -43.55 -9.87
CA SER A 543 -12.49 -42.98 -9.49
C SER A 543 -12.30 -41.65 -8.75
N ARG A 544 -13.37 -40.86 -8.60
CA ARG A 544 -13.32 -39.64 -7.78
C ARG A 544 -12.90 -39.92 -6.34
N ASP A 545 -13.28 -41.09 -5.80
CA ASP A 545 -12.91 -41.50 -4.45
C ASP A 545 -11.42 -41.85 -4.39
N ASP A 546 -10.93 -42.64 -5.36
CA ASP A 546 -9.51 -43.01 -5.46
C ASP A 546 -8.59 -41.77 -5.52
N LEU A 547 -9.02 -40.73 -6.24
CA LEU A 547 -8.27 -39.48 -6.40
C LEU A 547 -8.18 -38.67 -5.09
N ARG A 548 -9.17 -38.82 -4.20
CA ARG A 548 -9.27 -38.04 -2.97
C ARG A 548 -8.71 -38.78 -1.76
N THR A 549 -8.73 -40.10 -1.75
CA THR A 549 -8.34 -40.88 -0.56
C THR A 549 -6.83 -41.12 -0.50
N LEU A 550 -6.21 -40.71 0.60
CA LEU A 550 -4.84 -41.08 1.00
C LEU A 550 -4.91 -42.30 1.91
N GLU A 551 -4.17 -43.35 1.58
CA GLU A 551 -4.17 -44.61 2.35
C GLU A 551 -2.81 -44.85 3.01
N LEU A 552 -2.74 -45.82 3.93
CA LEU A 552 -1.54 -46.11 4.72
C LEU A 552 -0.29 -46.39 3.87
N GLU A 553 -0.46 -46.97 2.67
CA GLU A 553 0.65 -47.17 1.73
C GLU A 553 1.31 -45.85 1.30
N ASP A 554 0.54 -44.77 1.21
CA ASP A 554 1.04 -43.45 0.82
C ASP A 554 1.88 -42.82 1.94
N LEU A 555 1.47 -43.01 3.20
CA LEU A 555 2.24 -42.60 4.37
C LEU A 555 3.58 -43.35 4.41
N LEU A 556 3.54 -44.69 4.28
CA LEU A 556 4.76 -45.51 4.25
C LEU A 556 5.69 -45.13 3.10
N GLY A 557 5.15 -44.76 1.94
CA GLY A 557 5.91 -44.28 0.79
C GLY A 557 6.47 -42.87 0.94
N ALA A 558 5.90 -42.06 1.84
CA ALA A 558 6.37 -40.70 2.15
C ALA A 558 7.48 -40.68 3.22
N THR A 559 7.53 -41.71 4.06
CA THR A 559 8.46 -41.83 5.19
C THR A 559 9.69 -42.71 4.91
N GLN A 560 9.73 -43.38 3.76
CA GLN A 560 10.90 -44.09 3.20
C GLN A 560 11.74 -43.13 2.36
#